data_AF-A0A0G0MAG7-F1
#
_entry.id   AF-A0A0G0MAG7-F1
#
_cell.length_a   1.000
_cell.length_b   1.000
_cell.length_c   1.000
_cell.angle_alpha   90.00
_cell.angle_beta   90.00
_cell.angle_gamma   90.00
#
_symmetry.space_group_name_H-M   'P 1'
#
loop_
_entity.id
_entity.type
_entity.pdbx_description
1 polymer ?
#
loop_
_entity_poly.entity_id
_entity_poly.type
_entity_poly.pdbx_seq_one_letter_code
_entity_poly.pdbx_strand_id
1 'polypeptide(L)' 'MIVITKDFKDKKVAVIGLGIEGSSVVRFLQDKDAQITIFDRKKESELDFKGIDKSKIKTVCGEKYLSRGFKEFDIQTFF' A
#
# COMPACT_ATOMS: atom_id res chain seq x y z
N MET A 1 -3.37 -29.34 10.04
CA MET A 1 -4.12 -28.21 9.46
C MET A 1 -3.12 -27.31 8.75
N ILE A 2 -3.03 -27.39 7.42
CA ILE A 2 -2.16 -26.50 6.66
C ILE A 2 -2.96 -25.22 6.43
N VAL A 3 -2.61 -24.15 7.12
CA VAL A 3 -3.12 -22.82 6.80
C VAL A 3 -2.25 -22.31 5.65
N ILE A 4 -2.77 -22.37 4.42
CA ILE A 4 -2.10 -21.75 3.27
C ILE A 4 -2.34 -20.24 3.41
N THR A 5 -1.46 -19.54 4.12
CA THR A 5 -1.40 -18.08 4.05
C THR A 5 -0.87 -17.73 2.67
N LYS A 6 -1.60 -16.91 1.90
CA LYS A 6 -1.02 -16.26 0.71
C LYS A 6 0.28 -15.59 1.15
N ASP A 7 1.39 -15.92 0.48
CA ASP A 7 2.65 -15.27 0.72
C ASP A 7 2.64 -13.89 0.05
N PHE A 8 2.87 -12.85 0.84
CA PHE A 8 2.96 -11.47 0.38
C PHE A 8 4.41 -11.01 0.25
N LYS A 9 5.37 -11.84 0.66
CA LYS A 9 6.79 -11.53 0.58
C LYS A 9 7.16 -11.24 -0.86
N ASP A 10 7.86 -10.12 -1.05
CA ASP A 10 8.34 -9.62 -2.35
C ASP A 10 7.23 -9.30 -3.38
N LYS A 11 5.94 -9.41 -3.01
CA LYS A 11 4.83 -9.05 -3.88
C LYS A 11 4.67 -7.55 -3.99
N LYS A 12 4.44 -7.06 -5.21
CA LYS A 12 4.11 -5.65 -5.47
C LYS A 12 2.63 -5.43 -5.15
N VAL A 13 2.36 -4.66 -4.11
CA VAL A 13 1.00 -4.36 -3.65
C VAL A 13 0.69 -2.87 -3.81
N ALA A 14 -0.36 -2.57 -4.56
CA ALA A 14 -0.94 -1.23 -4.62
C ALA A 14 -2.02 -1.10 -3.55
N VAL A 15 -1.87 -0.12 -2.67
CA VAL A 15 -2.88 0.28 -1.68
C VAL A 15 -3.47 1.60 -2.10
N ILE A 16 -4.76 1.62 -2.43
CA ILE A 16 -5.45 2.82 -2.90
C ILE A 16 -6.22 3.43 -1.72
N GLY A 17 -5.78 4.61 -1.30
CA GLY A 17 -6.27 5.35 -0.14
C GLY A 17 -5.50 5.01 1.14
N LEU A 18 -4.97 6.03 1.82
CA LEU A 18 -4.37 5.93 3.16
C LEU A 18 -5.29 6.54 4.21
N GLY A 19 -6.52 6.02 4.28
CA GLY A 19 -7.46 6.26 5.38
C GLY A 19 -7.21 5.31 6.56
N ILE A 20 -8.20 5.17 7.44
CA ILE A 20 -8.13 4.27 8.61
C ILE A 20 -7.86 2.82 8.18
N GLU A 21 -8.60 2.33 7.18
CA GLU A 21 -8.48 0.96 6.68
C GLU A 21 -7.16 0.76 5.92
N GLY A 22 -6.83 1.68 5.00
CA GLY A 22 -5.58 1.66 4.26
C GLY A 22 -4.34 1.62 5.17
N SER A 23 -4.33 2.42 6.23
CA SER A 23 -3.23 2.39 7.21
C SER A 23 -3.06 1.03 7.90
N SER A 24 -4.16 0.33 8.17
CA SER A 24 -4.15 -0.98 8.80
C SER A 24 -3.63 -2.06 7.85
N VAL A 25 -4.00 -1.96 6.58
CA VAL A 25 -3.49 -2.85 5.53
C VAL A 25 -2.01 -2.62 5.25
N VAL A 26 -1.54 -1.37 5.19
CA VAL A 26 -0.11 -1.07 5.02
C VAL A 26 0.71 -1.70 6.14
N ARG A 27 0.30 -1.54 7.41
CA ARG A 27 0.99 -2.15 8.55
C ARG A 27 1.05 -3.68 8.44
N PHE A 28 -0.09 -4.31 8.16
CA PHE A 28 -0.14 -5.75 7.93
C PHE A 28 0.80 -6.20 6.81
N LEU A 29 0.85 -5.48 5.70
CA LEU A 29 1.70 -5.82 4.56
C LEU A 29 3.20 -5.58 4.84
N GLN A 30 3.55 -4.59 5.66
CA GLN A 30 4.94 -4.35 6.08
C GLN A 30 5.47 -5.53 6.92
N ASP A 31 4.63 -6.08 7.79
CA ASP A 31 4.96 -7.28 8.59
C ASP A 31 5.09 -8.56 7.72
N LYS A 32 4.71 -8.49 6.45
CA LYS A 32 4.81 -9.58 5.48
C LYS A 32 5.88 -9.35 4.41
N ASP A 33 6.75 -8.35 4.59
CA ASP A 33 7.80 -8.00 3.63
C ASP A 33 7.29 -7.78 2.19
N ALA A 34 6.09 -7.20 2.06
CA ALA A 34 5.53 -6.83 0.77
C ALA A 34 6.19 -5.54 0.23
N GLN A 35 6.24 -5.40 -1.10
CA GLN A 35 6.67 -4.18 -1.78
C GLN A 35 5.46 -3.26 -2.00
N ILE A 36 5.25 -2.34 -1.07
CA ILE A 36 4.02 -1.54 -1.01
C ILE A 36 4.18 -0.21 -1.76
N THR A 37 3.19 0.12 -2.59
CA THR A 37 3.00 1.48 -3.12
C THR A 37 1.62 2.00 -2.74
N ILE A 38 1.59 3.13 -2.05
CA ILE A 38 0.37 3.82 -1.63
C ILE A 38 -0.02 4.81 -2.72
N PHE A 39 -1.28 4.79 -3.10
CA PHE A 39 -1.91 5.65 -4.08
C PHE A 39 -2.96 6.50 -3.37
N ASP A 40 -2.77 7.81 -3.25
CA ASP A 40 -3.73 8.69 -2.59
C ASP A 40 -3.96 9.98 -3.36
N ARG A 41 -5.18 10.53 -3.30
CA ARG A 41 -5.50 11.82 -3.91
C ARG A 41 -4.85 12.98 -3.16
N LYS A 42 -4.70 12.87 -1.84
CA LYS A 42 -4.03 13.88 -1.00
C LYS A 42 -2.56 13.99 -1.37
N LYS A 43 -1.93 15.13 -1.05
CA LYS A 43 -0.47 15.24 -1.11
C LYS A 43 0.16 14.38 -0.03
N GLU A 44 1.38 13.91 -0.26
CA GLU A 44 2.09 13.10 0.73
C GLU A 44 2.24 13.80 2.10
N SER A 45 2.40 15.12 2.10
CA SER A 45 2.47 15.93 3.32
C SER A 45 1.18 15.95 4.15
N GLU A 46 0.06 15.51 3.58
CA GLU A 46 -1.26 15.46 4.22
C GLU A 46 -1.63 14.03 4.67
N LEU A 47 -0.76 13.06 4.43
CA LEU A 47 -0.95 11.67 4.80
C LEU A 47 -0.46 11.40 6.23
N ASP A 48 -1.22 10.57 6.96
CA ASP A 48 -0.82 10.11 8.29
C ASP A 48 -0.07 8.78 8.18
N PHE A 49 1.23 8.81 8.49
CA PHE A 49 2.11 7.64 8.49
C PHE A 49 2.35 7.06 9.89
N LYS A 50 1.51 7.39 10.87
CA LYS A 50 1.69 6.89 12.24
C LYS A 50 1.72 5.35 12.28
N GLY A 51 2.87 4.82 12.72
CA GLY A 51 3.10 3.38 12.79
C GLY A 51 3.39 2.70 11.45
N ILE A 52 3.69 3.49 10.41
CA ILE A 52 4.14 3.01 9.10
C ILE A 52 5.60 3.41 8.91
N ASP A 53 6.46 2.44 8.59
CA ASP A 53 7.85 2.72 8.25
C ASP A 53 7.94 3.27 6.82
N LYS A 54 8.13 4.58 6.70
CA LYS A 54 8.20 5.27 5.39
C LYS A 54 9.35 4.77 4.51
N SER A 55 10.41 4.18 5.07
CA SER A 55 11.55 3.69 4.28
C SER A 55 11.22 2.43 3.46
N LYS A 56 10.13 1.73 3.81
CA LYS A 56 9.69 0.47 3.18
C LYS A 56 8.50 0.63 2.24
N ILE A 57 8.09 1.86 1.93
CA ILE A 57 6.92 2.13 1.09
C ILE A 57 7.26 3.14 0.00
N LYS A 58 6.50 3.10 -1.09
CA LYS A 58 6.47 4.14 -2.12
C LYS A 58 5.12 4.85 -2.09
N THR A 59 5.08 6.09 -2.57
CA THR A 59 3.88 6.92 -2.62
C THR A 59 3.64 7.46 -4.03
N VAL A 60 2.38 7.49 -4.45
CA VAL A 60 1.90 8.17 -5.65
C VAL A 60 0.72 9.02 -5.21
N CYS A 61 0.94 10.33 -5.18
CA CYS A 61 0.03 11.29 -4.55
C CYS A 61 -0.48 12.35 -5.53
N GLY A 62 -1.64 12.95 -5.22
CA GLY A 62 -2.21 14.10 -5.94
C GLY A 62 -3.36 13.77 -6.87
N GLU A 63 -3.91 14.78 -7.56
CA GLU A 63 -5.15 14.65 -8.35
C GLU A 63 -5.11 13.60 -9.47
N LYS A 64 -3.90 13.24 -9.93
CA LYS A 64 -3.68 12.25 -11.00
C LYS A 64 -3.08 10.94 -10.47
N TYR A 65 -3.26 10.63 -9.19
CA TYR A 65 -2.64 9.47 -8.57
C TYR A 65 -2.96 8.13 -9.28
N LEU A 66 -4.15 7.98 -9.86
CA LEU A 66 -4.55 6.79 -10.62
C LEU A 66 -4.00 6.74 -12.07
N SER A 67 -3.46 7.84 -12.61
CA SER A 67 -3.08 7.90 -14.03
C SER A 67 -1.82 7.12 -14.38
N ARG A 68 -1.05 6.68 -13.38
CA ARG A 68 0.16 5.85 -13.58
C ARG A 68 -0.17 4.38 -13.88
N GLY A 69 -1.44 3.98 -13.76
CA GLY A 69 -1.90 2.63 -14.01
C GLY A 69 -1.44 1.61 -12.95
N PHE A 70 -1.97 0.39 -13.04
CA PHE A 70 -1.76 -0.67 -12.03
C PHE A 70 -1.21 -1.98 -12.59
N LYS A 71 -0.75 -1.97 -13.86
CA LYS A 71 -0.37 -3.20 -14.59
C LYS A 71 0.83 -3.94 -13.99
N GLU A 72 1.64 -3.27 -13.19
CA GLU A 72 2.85 -3.84 -12.58
C GLU A 72 2.63 -4.46 -11.20
N PHE A 73 1.43 -4.35 -10.63
CA PHE A 73 1.12 -4.85 -9.28
C PHE A 73 0.52 -6.25 -9.31
N ASP A 74 1.00 -7.10 -8.42
CA ASP A 74 0.45 -8.44 -8.20
C ASP A 74 -0.93 -8.37 -7.52
N ILE A 75 -1.13 -7.37 -6.65
CA ILE A 75 -2.31 -7.22 -5.80
C ILE A 75 -2.70 -5.73 -5.74
N GLN A 76 -4.01 -5.47 -5.80
CA GLN A 76 -4.61 -4.13 -5.71
C GLN A 76 -5.69 -4.14 -4.63
N THR A 77 -5.62 -3.21 -3.68
CA THR A 77 -6.63 -3.02 -2.63
C THR A 77 -7.23 -1.62 -2.71
N PHE A 78 -8.54 -1.51 -2.48
CA PHE A 78 -9.32 -0.28 -2.63
C PHE A 78 -10.06 0.00 -1.32
N PHE A 79 -9.99 1.25 -0.84
CA PHE A 79 -10.66 1.74 0.37
C PHE A 79 -11.31 3.10 0.11
#